data_AF-A0A0S8A1C0-F1
#
_entry.id   AF-A0A0S8A1C0-F1
#
_cell.length_a   1.000
_cell.length_b   1.000
_cell.length_c   1.000
_cell.angle_alpha   90.00
_cell.angle_beta   90.00
_cell.angle_gamma   90.00
#
_symmetry.space_group_name_H-M   'P 1'
#
loop_
_entity.id
_entity.type
_entity.pdbx_description
1 polymer ?
#
loop_
_entity_poly.entity_id
_entity_poly.type
_entity_poly.pdbx_seq_one_letter_code
_entity_poly.pdbx_strand_id
1 'polypeptide(L)'
;MKYMKIRKLGHDKRELTVFKTLSIATFLIISSMSTAYAYDTTANTNSTYRDQAKRIHDRLIGVPPTSDALNVMANLLDPTRDGDGDGNNEGDNDGAVKAAKYAMTSSSDPAIGNPLAKYFYNITLKNWVTPWTNEDQTVFAPLNDYTATVIGMIRDEIPFSNVLTRDIVYVGNVGNIQSTESVTIPGHSNNSNAHYEALESNDIDLSNDQYLERRTQTEMGMAGGPAGIMTTRAAGQAFFEAGTNRAMFRFTSMNYLCRDLEDLKDVARNPDRIRQDVSRSPGGDSSIFLNSCIGCHAGMDPLTGAFAYYEWNETTGLVEYTSGNVQAKYHINSTNFENGFRTINDAWRNYWRIGPNAGLGWGSEAEVNAILASAQSTQTVIVTTETDGNSNVINEVSFGSGAASMGAELAATEAFAQCQVEKVYKQVCLQDPIANHDIESLSLRFMNKHTTQTNLGYNMKDLFAEVAALCRGN
;
A
#
# COMPACT_ATOMS: atom_id res chain seq x y z
N MET A 1 -48.29 -12.87 -34.70
CA MET A 1 -49.34 -13.84 -34.29
C MET A 1 -48.82 -14.55 -33.03
N LYS A 2 -49.42 -14.52 -31.84
CA LYS A 2 -50.66 -13.94 -31.30
C LYS A 2 -50.47 -13.86 -29.76
N TYR A 3 -50.67 -12.66 -29.21
CA TYR A 3 -51.06 -12.26 -27.85
C TYR A 3 -51.15 -13.27 -26.67
N MET A 4 -50.45 -12.93 -25.58
CA MET A 4 -50.98 -12.52 -24.26
C MET A 4 -52.34 -13.08 -23.77
N LYS A 5 -52.36 -13.62 -22.53
CA LYS A 5 -53.40 -13.26 -21.54
C LYS A 5 -53.03 -13.61 -20.09
N ILE A 6 -53.02 -12.57 -19.27
CA ILE A 6 -53.15 -12.57 -17.81
C ILE A 6 -54.59 -12.95 -17.44
N ARG A 7 -54.79 -13.70 -16.36
CA ARG A 7 -56.00 -13.58 -15.50
C ARG A 7 -55.72 -14.07 -14.06
N LYS A 8 -55.83 -13.14 -13.11
CA LYS A 8 -56.16 -13.37 -11.70
C LYS A 8 -57.63 -13.81 -11.58
N LEU A 9 -57.95 -14.56 -10.51
CA LEU A 9 -59.21 -14.71 -9.75
C LEU A 9 -59.11 -16.07 -9.03
N GLY A 10 -59.40 -16.28 -7.75
CA GLY A 10 -59.97 -15.45 -6.70
C GLY A 10 -59.97 -16.27 -5.40
N HIS A 11 -60.11 -15.57 -4.28
CA HIS A 11 -60.40 -16.12 -2.96
C HIS A 11 -61.63 -17.04 -2.99
N ASP A 12 -61.60 -18.17 -2.28
CA ASP A 12 -62.77 -18.57 -1.50
C ASP A 12 -62.40 -19.39 -0.25
N LYS A 13 -62.96 -18.96 0.88
CA LYS A 13 -62.96 -19.63 2.18
C LYS A 13 -64.21 -20.51 2.26
N ARG A 14 -64.16 -21.62 3.02
CA ARG A 14 -65.26 -22.41 3.66
C ARG A 14 -64.91 -23.90 3.57
N GLU A 15 -65.17 -24.81 4.51
CA GLU A 15 -65.70 -24.91 5.88
C GLU A 15 -65.20 -26.30 6.35
N LEU A 16 -64.77 -26.49 7.60
CA LEU A 16 -65.56 -27.15 8.67
C LEU A 16 -66.19 -28.49 8.20
N THR A 17 -66.04 -29.67 8.82
CA THR A 17 -65.95 -30.00 10.26
C THR A 17 -65.89 -31.55 10.43
N VAL A 18 -65.52 -32.01 11.63
CA VAL A 18 -66.27 -33.00 12.45
C VAL A 18 -65.77 -34.47 12.67
N PHE A 19 -65.64 -34.78 13.99
CA PHE A 19 -65.72 -36.06 14.77
C PHE A 19 -64.55 -37.07 14.71
N LYS A 20 -64.12 -37.75 15.79
CA LYS A 20 -64.64 -37.95 17.16
C LYS A 20 -63.55 -38.58 18.08
N THR A 21 -63.40 -38.02 19.30
CA THR A 21 -63.26 -38.64 20.64
C THR A 21 -62.53 -39.99 20.86
N LEU A 22 -61.58 -40.00 21.81
CA LEU A 22 -61.37 -40.97 22.93
C LEU A 22 -60.09 -40.53 23.70
N SER A 23 -59.87 -40.59 25.01
CA SER A 23 -60.64 -40.60 26.26
C SER A 23 -59.61 -40.24 27.36
N ILE A 24 -60.11 -39.84 28.52
CA ILE A 24 -59.45 -39.16 29.64
C ILE A 24 -58.64 -40.10 30.56
N ALA A 25 -57.57 -39.53 31.14
CA ALA A 25 -56.92 -39.80 32.43
C ALA A 25 -56.13 -41.09 32.68
N THR A 26 -54.83 -40.92 32.92
CA THR A 26 -54.16 -41.49 34.10
C THR A 26 -53.07 -40.53 34.57
N PHE A 27 -53.25 -39.96 35.77
CA PHE A 27 -52.25 -39.21 36.51
C PHE A 27 -51.24 -40.22 37.11
N LEU A 28 -49.96 -40.05 36.83
CA LEU A 28 -48.90 -40.72 37.58
C LEU A 28 -47.71 -39.77 37.75
N ILE A 29 -47.41 -39.53 39.03
CA ILE A 29 -46.36 -38.67 39.55
C ILE A 29 -44.99 -39.26 39.17
N ILE A 30 -44.18 -38.53 38.41
CA ILE A 30 -42.73 -38.70 38.42
C ILE A 30 -42.09 -37.33 38.67
N SER A 31 -41.61 -37.22 39.90
CA SER A 31 -40.67 -36.26 40.43
C SER A 31 -39.35 -36.27 39.65
N SER A 32 -38.82 -35.07 39.41
CA SER A 32 -37.38 -34.75 39.36
C SER A 32 -36.46 -35.61 38.48
N MET A 33 -36.22 -35.14 37.26
CA MET A 33 -34.88 -35.12 36.65
C MET A 33 -34.89 -34.10 35.51
N SER A 34 -34.89 -32.82 35.86
CA SER A 34 -34.35 -31.78 34.99
C SER A 34 -32.83 -31.96 34.99
N THR A 35 -32.32 -32.84 34.13
CA THR A 35 -30.95 -32.66 33.64
C THR A 35 -30.98 -31.35 32.89
N ALA A 36 -30.48 -30.29 33.53
CA ALA A 36 -29.97 -29.16 32.80
C ALA A 36 -28.93 -29.73 31.82
N TYR A 37 -29.28 -29.82 30.55
CA TYR A 37 -28.27 -29.71 29.51
C TYR A 37 -27.68 -28.33 29.72
N ALA A 38 -26.58 -28.25 30.46
CA ALA A 38 -25.64 -27.17 30.26
C ALA A 38 -25.20 -27.33 28.80
N TYR A 39 -25.85 -26.58 27.91
CA TYR A 39 -25.29 -26.34 26.60
C TYR A 39 -23.95 -25.69 26.88
N ASP A 40 -22.87 -26.41 26.62
CA ASP A 40 -21.52 -25.92 26.83
C ASP A 40 -21.29 -24.76 25.86
N THR A 41 -21.60 -23.55 26.30
CA THR A 41 -21.36 -22.33 25.55
C THR A 41 -19.86 -22.07 25.37
N THR A 42 -19.00 -22.72 26.18
CA THR A 42 -17.53 -22.57 26.10
C THR A 42 -16.91 -23.40 24.97
N ALA A 43 -17.54 -24.51 24.58
CA ALA A 43 -17.15 -25.28 23.40
C ALA A 43 -17.43 -24.51 22.09
N ASN A 44 -18.53 -23.76 22.05
CA ASN A 44 -18.94 -22.99 20.87
C ASN A 44 -18.10 -21.71 20.66
N THR A 45 -17.72 -21.01 21.75
CA THR A 45 -16.86 -19.82 21.65
C THR A 45 -15.43 -20.16 21.21
N ASN A 46 -14.88 -21.28 21.70
CA ASN A 46 -13.55 -21.75 21.27
C ASN A 46 -13.52 -22.18 19.80
N SER A 47 -14.61 -22.76 19.26
CA SER A 47 -14.70 -23.01 17.81
C SER A 47 -14.76 -21.70 17.02
N THR A 48 -15.48 -20.69 17.51
CA THR A 48 -15.53 -19.37 16.86
C THR A 48 -14.16 -18.69 16.83
N TYR A 49 -13.40 -18.68 17.94
CA TYR A 49 -12.07 -18.09 17.96
C TYR A 49 -11.05 -18.85 17.10
N ARG A 50 -11.13 -20.18 17.04
CA ARG A 50 -10.32 -20.94 16.08
C ARG A 50 -10.67 -20.60 14.64
N ASP A 51 -11.94 -20.44 14.31
CA ASP A 51 -12.36 -20.09 12.96
C ASP A 51 -11.90 -18.67 12.58
N GLN A 52 -12.02 -17.70 13.50
CA GLN A 52 -11.49 -16.35 13.33
C GLN A 52 -9.96 -16.34 13.17
N ALA A 53 -9.24 -17.05 14.05
CA ALA A 53 -7.78 -17.17 13.98
C ALA A 53 -7.33 -17.80 12.65
N LYS A 54 -8.03 -18.85 12.19
CA LYS A 54 -7.75 -19.47 10.90
C LYS A 54 -7.95 -18.47 9.75
N ARG A 55 -9.03 -17.67 9.77
CA ARG A 55 -9.28 -16.65 8.74
C ARG A 55 -8.21 -15.56 8.74
N ILE A 56 -7.77 -15.10 9.91
CA ILE A 56 -6.65 -14.15 10.03
C ILE A 56 -5.38 -14.75 9.41
N HIS A 57 -5.02 -15.98 9.81
CA HIS A 57 -3.82 -16.65 9.32
C HIS A 57 -3.86 -16.85 7.80
N ASP A 58 -4.93 -17.43 7.26
CA ASP A 58 -5.03 -17.76 5.84
C ASP A 58 -4.88 -16.50 4.96
N ARG A 59 -5.44 -15.36 5.39
CA ARG A 59 -5.38 -14.08 4.65
C ARG A 59 -4.03 -13.41 4.68
N LEU A 60 -3.24 -13.62 5.73
CA LEU A 60 -1.90 -13.06 5.84
C LEU A 60 -0.85 -13.98 5.24
N ILE A 61 -0.95 -15.28 5.48
CA ILE A 61 0.14 -16.22 5.24
C ILE A 61 -0.02 -17.00 3.92
N GLY A 62 -1.26 -17.21 3.47
CA GLY A 62 -1.54 -17.92 2.21
C GLY A 62 -1.29 -19.44 2.23
N VAL A 63 -0.83 -20.00 3.36
CA VAL A 63 -0.75 -21.45 3.59
C VAL A 63 -1.53 -21.85 4.85
N PRO A 64 -2.02 -23.10 4.95
CA PRO A 64 -2.77 -23.53 6.13
C PRO A 64 -1.96 -23.42 7.43
N PRO A 65 -2.56 -22.96 8.55
CA PRO A 65 -1.88 -22.88 9.84
C PRO A 65 -1.55 -24.25 10.41
N THR A 66 -0.48 -24.32 11.22
CA THR A 66 -0.26 -25.46 12.11
C THR A 66 -1.28 -25.45 13.25
N SER A 67 -1.55 -26.61 13.84
CA SER A 67 -2.46 -26.71 14.99
C SER A 67 -2.00 -25.85 16.16
N ASP A 68 -0.69 -25.73 16.39
CA ASP A 68 -0.09 -24.97 17.48
C ASP A 68 -0.22 -23.47 17.27
N ALA A 69 0.15 -22.96 16.08
CA ALA A 69 -0.03 -21.55 15.74
C ALA A 69 -1.50 -21.14 15.84
N LEU A 70 -2.40 -22.01 15.38
CA LEU A 70 -3.83 -21.78 15.46
C LEU A 70 -4.37 -21.78 16.90
N ASN A 71 -3.81 -22.61 17.80
CA ASN A 71 -4.13 -22.58 19.22
C ASN A 71 -3.70 -21.26 19.87
N VAL A 72 -2.49 -20.79 19.58
CA VAL A 72 -1.96 -19.54 20.13
C VAL A 72 -2.81 -18.36 19.67
N MET A 73 -3.09 -18.27 18.37
CA MET A 73 -3.94 -17.20 17.83
C MET A 73 -5.36 -17.23 18.39
N ALA A 74 -5.96 -18.42 18.59
CA ALA A 74 -7.28 -18.53 19.18
C ALA A 74 -7.30 -18.09 20.67
N ASN A 75 -6.21 -18.33 21.41
CA ASN A 75 -6.08 -17.85 22.79
C ASN A 75 -5.94 -16.32 22.84
N LEU A 76 -5.21 -15.71 21.89
CA LEU A 76 -5.09 -14.25 21.79
C LEU A 76 -6.42 -13.56 21.46
N LEU A 77 -7.35 -14.28 20.84
CA LEU A 77 -8.71 -13.80 20.54
C LEU A 77 -9.69 -13.99 21.70
N ASP A 78 -9.34 -14.79 22.71
CA ASP A 78 -10.22 -15.06 23.84
C ASP A 78 -10.06 -13.95 24.89
N PRO A 79 -11.05 -13.05 25.06
CA PRO A 79 -10.96 -11.93 26.00
C PRO A 79 -10.91 -12.40 27.47
N THR A 80 -11.24 -13.67 27.75
CA THR A 80 -11.10 -14.25 29.11
C THR A 80 -9.67 -14.69 29.42
N ARG A 81 -8.79 -14.67 28.41
CA ARG A 81 -7.39 -15.11 28.48
C ARG A 81 -6.41 -13.99 28.14
N ASP A 82 -6.90 -12.76 27.90
CA ASP A 82 -5.99 -11.63 27.71
C ASP A 82 -5.16 -11.47 28.99
N GLY A 83 -3.86 -11.66 28.84
CA GLY A 83 -2.93 -11.86 29.94
C GLY A 83 -2.49 -10.56 30.62
N ASP A 84 -3.20 -9.45 30.40
CA ASP A 84 -2.87 -8.13 30.97
C ASP A 84 -3.09 -8.08 32.49
N GLY A 85 -3.95 -8.94 33.04
CA GLY A 85 -4.32 -8.95 34.45
C GLY A 85 -4.87 -7.61 34.95
N ASP A 86 -5.23 -6.68 34.06
CA ASP A 86 -5.58 -5.31 34.39
C ASP A 86 -7.10 -5.15 34.62
N GLY A 87 -7.88 -6.18 34.27
CA GLY A 87 -9.32 -6.25 34.47
C GLY A 87 -10.13 -5.32 33.55
N ASN A 88 -9.46 -4.64 32.62
CA ASN A 88 -10.07 -3.92 31.53
C ASN A 88 -10.24 -4.92 30.39
N ASN A 89 -11.46 -5.12 29.91
CA ASN A 89 -11.63 -5.82 28.64
C ASN A 89 -10.99 -4.94 27.56
N GLU A 90 -9.75 -5.22 27.18
CA GLU A 90 -9.18 -4.73 25.93
C GLU A 90 -10.19 -5.11 24.83
N GLY A 91 -10.66 -4.12 24.08
CA GLY A 91 -11.75 -4.36 23.13
C GLY A 91 -11.36 -5.45 22.13
N ASP A 92 -12.31 -6.29 21.69
CA ASP A 92 -12.11 -7.49 20.85
C ASP A 92 -11.14 -7.34 19.65
N ASN A 93 -10.87 -6.11 19.20
CA ASN A 93 -9.91 -5.82 18.14
C ASN A 93 -8.44 -5.92 18.57
N ASP A 94 -8.10 -5.68 19.84
CA ASP A 94 -6.72 -5.74 20.30
C ASP A 94 -6.16 -7.17 20.24
N GLY A 95 -6.89 -8.14 20.82
CA GLY A 95 -6.57 -9.57 20.70
C GLY A 95 -6.43 -10.05 19.25
N ALA A 96 -7.28 -9.55 18.35
CA ALA A 96 -7.20 -9.86 16.92
C ALA A 96 -5.95 -9.26 16.24
N VAL A 97 -5.57 -8.04 16.60
CA VAL A 97 -4.32 -7.42 16.14
C VAL A 97 -3.12 -8.19 16.68
N LYS A 98 -3.11 -8.58 17.96
CA LYS A 98 -2.09 -9.44 18.57
C LYS A 98 -1.96 -10.77 17.82
N ALA A 99 -3.08 -11.44 17.52
CA ALA A 99 -3.10 -12.68 16.74
C ALA A 99 -2.53 -12.50 15.32
N ALA A 100 -2.89 -11.41 14.65
CA ALA A 100 -2.37 -11.08 13.32
C ALA A 100 -0.86 -10.80 13.35
N LYS A 101 -0.38 -10.05 14.34
CA LYS A 101 1.06 -9.82 14.56
C LYS A 101 1.81 -11.13 14.79
N TYR A 102 1.29 -12.00 15.65
CA TYR A 102 1.84 -13.34 15.88
C TYR A 102 1.99 -14.13 14.57
N ALA A 103 0.96 -14.11 13.71
CA ALA A 103 1.00 -14.82 12.43
C ALA A 103 2.14 -14.35 11.51
N MET A 104 2.49 -13.05 11.54
CA MET A 104 3.52 -12.43 10.69
C MET A 104 4.91 -12.35 11.34
N THR A 105 5.04 -12.71 12.61
CA THR A 105 6.31 -12.77 13.33
C THR A 105 6.99 -14.11 13.08
N SER A 106 8.13 -14.10 12.39
CA SER A 106 8.91 -15.31 12.12
C SER A 106 9.67 -15.75 13.37
N SER A 107 9.35 -16.93 13.87
CA SER A 107 10.06 -17.56 14.99
C SER A 107 9.81 -19.06 14.98
N SER A 108 10.84 -19.85 15.32
CA SER A 108 10.68 -21.28 15.63
C SER A 108 10.12 -21.52 17.04
N ASP A 109 10.17 -20.51 17.92
CA ASP A 109 9.55 -20.57 19.24
C ASP A 109 8.06 -20.20 19.12
N PRO A 110 7.14 -21.17 19.33
CA PRO A 110 5.71 -20.95 19.19
C PRO A 110 5.14 -19.97 20.22
N ALA A 111 5.87 -19.63 21.29
CA ALA A 111 5.47 -18.59 22.23
C ALA A 111 5.73 -17.17 21.69
N ILE A 112 6.61 -17.04 20.70
CA ILE A 112 7.07 -15.74 20.17
C ILE A 112 6.46 -15.46 18.79
N GLY A 113 6.35 -16.48 17.93
CA GLY A 113 5.88 -16.27 16.56
C GLY A 113 5.51 -17.55 15.83
N ASN A 114 5.25 -17.40 14.55
CA ASN A 114 4.79 -18.44 13.65
C ASN A 114 5.93 -18.87 12.71
N PRO A 115 6.31 -20.16 12.67
CA PRO A 115 7.34 -20.64 11.73
C PRO A 115 6.89 -20.55 10.26
N LEU A 116 5.59 -20.38 10.00
CA LEU A 116 5.04 -20.14 8.66
C LEU A 116 5.02 -18.67 8.27
N ALA A 117 5.43 -17.74 9.15
CA ALA A 117 5.43 -16.30 8.87
C ALA A 117 6.27 -15.94 7.65
N LYS A 118 7.28 -16.75 7.28
CA LYS A 118 8.07 -16.53 6.05
C LYS A 118 7.19 -16.34 4.80
N TYR A 119 6.04 -17.02 4.72
CA TYR A 119 5.15 -16.93 3.57
C TYR A 119 4.38 -15.61 3.50
N PHE A 120 4.24 -14.88 4.61
CA PHE A 120 3.80 -13.49 4.57
C PHE A 120 4.74 -12.65 3.69
N TYR A 121 6.05 -12.86 3.81
CA TYR A 121 7.05 -12.08 3.08
C TYR A 121 7.29 -12.65 1.67
N ASN A 122 7.52 -13.95 1.56
CA ASN A 122 7.85 -14.63 0.30
C ASN A 122 6.69 -14.68 -0.70
N ILE A 123 5.44 -14.70 -0.23
CA ILE A 123 4.26 -14.86 -1.08
C ILE A 123 3.36 -13.64 -1.00
N THR A 124 2.83 -13.34 0.19
CA THR A 124 1.81 -12.29 0.34
C THR A 124 2.34 -10.92 -0.03
N LEU A 125 3.43 -10.47 0.61
CA LEU A 125 4.04 -9.17 0.34
C LEU A 125 4.68 -9.13 -1.05
N LYS A 126 5.33 -10.20 -1.50
CA LYS A 126 5.88 -10.29 -2.86
C LYS A 126 4.79 -10.00 -3.89
N ASN A 127 3.72 -10.79 -3.90
CA ASN A 127 2.63 -10.62 -4.87
C ASN A 127 1.88 -9.30 -4.71
N TRP A 128 1.80 -8.75 -3.51
CA TRP A 128 1.17 -7.47 -3.22
C TRP A 128 1.93 -6.28 -3.83
N VAL A 129 3.26 -6.30 -3.80
CA VAL A 129 4.12 -5.20 -4.29
C VAL A 129 4.46 -5.35 -5.77
N THR A 130 4.67 -6.59 -6.26
CA THR A 130 5.19 -6.84 -7.62
C THR A 130 4.47 -6.06 -8.73
N PRO A 131 3.12 -5.89 -8.73
CA PRO A 131 2.42 -5.06 -9.72
C PRO A 131 2.89 -3.60 -9.83
N TRP A 132 3.60 -3.07 -8.84
CA TRP A 132 4.05 -1.67 -8.83
C TRP A 132 5.42 -1.50 -9.48
N THR A 133 6.05 -2.61 -9.85
CA THR A 133 7.45 -2.68 -10.29
C THR A 133 7.61 -2.87 -11.79
N ASN A 134 6.49 -2.98 -12.53
CA ASN A 134 6.46 -3.21 -13.97
C ASN A 134 5.28 -2.47 -14.62
N GLU A 135 5.40 -2.13 -15.91
CA GLU A 135 4.38 -1.37 -16.65
C GLU A 135 3.08 -2.16 -16.85
N ASP A 136 3.16 -3.49 -16.94
CA ASP A 136 2.01 -4.39 -17.11
C ASP A 136 1.14 -4.53 -15.85
N GLN A 137 1.63 -4.02 -14.71
CA GLN A 137 1.03 -4.17 -13.39
C GLN A 137 0.70 -5.62 -13.03
N THR A 138 1.53 -6.55 -13.50
CA THR A 138 1.34 -7.99 -13.28
C THR A 138 1.96 -8.45 -11.97
N VAL A 139 1.30 -9.40 -11.30
CA VAL A 139 1.83 -10.11 -10.12
C VAL A 139 2.87 -11.17 -10.50
N PHE A 140 2.97 -11.52 -11.79
CA PHE A 140 3.80 -12.62 -12.27
C PHE A 140 5.25 -12.20 -12.59
N ALA A 141 5.62 -10.94 -12.39
CA ALA A 141 7.00 -10.54 -12.53
C ALA A 141 7.87 -11.17 -11.42
N PRO A 142 9.16 -11.47 -11.69
CA PRO A 142 10.07 -12.00 -10.69
C PRO A 142 10.28 -11.03 -9.53
N LEU A 143 10.71 -11.56 -8.38
CA LEU A 143 11.28 -10.76 -7.31
C LEU A 143 12.40 -9.88 -7.88
N ASN A 144 12.43 -8.63 -7.45
CA ASN A 144 13.40 -7.62 -7.86
C ASN A 144 13.75 -6.70 -6.68
N ASP A 145 14.72 -5.81 -6.87
CA ASP A 145 15.21 -4.90 -5.83
C ASP A 145 14.14 -3.96 -5.29
N TYR A 146 13.22 -3.47 -6.12
CA TYR A 146 12.05 -2.71 -5.66
C TYR A 146 11.18 -3.54 -4.71
N THR A 147 10.71 -4.71 -5.16
CA THR A 147 9.84 -5.60 -4.37
C THR A 147 10.53 -5.98 -3.05
N ALA A 148 11.79 -6.42 -3.12
CA ALA A 148 12.59 -6.78 -1.95
C ALA A 148 12.77 -5.61 -0.98
N THR A 149 12.94 -4.38 -1.49
CA THR A 149 13.09 -3.18 -0.67
C THR A 149 11.81 -2.87 0.10
N VAL A 150 10.64 -2.97 -0.53
CA VAL A 150 9.37 -2.79 0.18
C VAL A 150 9.17 -3.89 1.22
N ILE A 151 9.44 -5.16 0.89
CA ILE A 151 9.35 -6.29 1.84
C ILE A 151 10.25 -6.02 3.07
N GLY A 152 11.50 -5.64 2.84
CA GLY A 152 12.46 -5.33 3.90
C GLY A 152 12.04 -4.14 4.75
N MET A 153 11.52 -3.06 4.15
CA MET A 153 10.98 -1.91 4.89
C MET A 153 9.82 -2.31 5.81
N ILE A 154 8.92 -3.19 5.37
CA ILE A 154 7.80 -3.69 6.17
C ILE A 154 8.31 -4.61 7.29
N ARG A 155 9.28 -5.47 7.00
CA ARG A 155 9.89 -6.36 8.00
C ARG A 155 10.55 -5.56 9.13
N ASP A 156 11.36 -4.57 8.76
CA ASP A 156 12.15 -3.74 9.67
C ASP A 156 11.36 -2.55 10.22
N GLU A 157 10.05 -2.48 9.92
CA GLU A 157 9.12 -1.47 10.44
C GLU A 157 9.58 -0.02 10.16
N ILE A 158 10.20 0.19 8.99
CA ILE A 158 10.58 1.52 8.53
C ILE A 158 9.30 2.28 8.19
N PRO A 159 9.10 3.52 8.71
CA PRO A 159 7.93 4.33 8.37
C PRO A 159 7.76 4.43 6.85
N PHE A 160 6.63 3.95 6.35
CA PHE A 160 6.41 3.78 4.91
C PHE A 160 6.31 5.11 4.15
N SER A 161 6.12 6.22 4.84
CA SER A 161 6.30 7.57 4.29
C SER A 161 7.68 7.81 3.69
N ASN A 162 8.68 7.00 4.06
CA ASN A 162 10.05 7.08 3.54
C ASN A 162 10.27 6.29 2.23
N VAL A 163 9.26 5.56 1.73
CA VAL A 163 9.40 4.66 0.57
C VAL A 163 9.81 5.39 -0.72
N LEU A 164 9.51 6.69 -0.83
CA LEU A 164 9.86 7.53 -1.99
C LEU A 164 11.05 8.46 -1.74
N THR A 165 11.74 8.33 -0.61
CA THR A 165 12.69 9.37 -0.15
C THR A 165 14.03 8.81 0.29
N ARG A 166 14.03 7.66 0.97
CA ARG A 166 15.21 7.17 1.70
C ARG A 166 16.27 6.56 0.79
N ASP A 167 17.55 6.75 1.12
CA ASP A 167 18.64 5.98 0.54
C ASP A 167 18.66 4.55 1.12
N ILE A 168 17.89 3.66 0.49
CA ILE A 168 17.70 2.31 0.98
C ILE A 168 17.45 1.32 -0.17
N VAL A 169 18.02 0.13 -0.03
CA VAL A 169 17.72 -1.04 -0.84
C VAL A 169 17.89 -2.29 0.02
N TYR A 170 17.13 -3.34 -0.26
CA TYR A 170 17.33 -4.65 0.38
C TYR A 170 17.91 -5.66 -0.60
N VAL A 171 18.91 -6.40 -0.13
CA VAL A 171 19.73 -7.32 -0.93
C VAL A 171 19.91 -8.61 -0.15
N GLY A 172 19.97 -9.75 -0.83
CA GLY A 172 20.29 -11.02 -0.20
C GLY A 172 21.74 -11.06 0.29
N ASN A 173 21.95 -11.33 1.57
CA ASN A 173 23.27 -11.58 2.13
C ASN A 173 23.76 -12.97 1.71
N VAL A 174 24.45 -13.02 0.56
CA VAL A 174 24.95 -14.26 -0.03
C VAL A 174 25.83 -15.05 0.94
N GLY A 175 26.67 -14.37 1.74
CA GLY A 175 27.54 -15.03 2.70
C GLY A 175 26.76 -15.81 3.76
N ASN A 176 25.77 -15.17 4.38
CA ASN A 176 24.93 -15.79 5.40
C ASN A 176 24.05 -16.89 4.81
N ILE A 177 23.42 -16.63 3.65
CA ILE A 177 22.55 -17.60 2.96
C ILE A 177 23.35 -18.85 2.63
N GLN A 178 24.48 -18.74 1.93
CA GLN A 178 25.24 -19.92 1.49
C GLN A 178 25.95 -20.65 2.63
N SER A 179 26.16 -20.00 3.78
CA SER A 179 26.71 -20.66 4.97
C SER A 179 25.68 -21.51 5.72
N THR A 180 24.38 -21.22 5.53
CA THR A 180 23.28 -21.86 6.26
C THR A 180 22.46 -22.78 5.37
N GLU A 181 22.22 -22.37 4.13
CA GLU A 181 21.45 -23.06 3.12
C GLU A 181 22.36 -23.75 2.10
N SER A 182 22.02 -24.98 1.69
CA SER A 182 22.77 -25.72 0.66
C SER A 182 22.43 -25.27 -0.76
N VAL A 183 22.56 -23.97 -1.03
CA VAL A 183 22.15 -23.31 -2.29
C VAL A 183 23.24 -22.37 -2.80
N THR A 184 23.19 -22.03 -4.09
CA THR A 184 24.10 -21.04 -4.69
C THR A 184 23.30 -19.83 -5.17
N ILE A 185 23.58 -18.68 -4.57
CA ILE A 185 22.95 -17.40 -4.93
C ILE A 185 24.00 -16.53 -5.62
N PRO A 186 23.76 -16.04 -6.86
CA PRO A 186 24.64 -15.07 -7.49
C PRO A 186 24.78 -13.81 -6.63
N GLY A 187 25.95 -13.17 -6.62
CA GLY A 187 26.09 -11.85 -6.01
C GLY A 187 25.17 -10.82 -6.67
N HIS A 188 24.75 -9.81 -5.91
CA HIS A 188 24.00 -8.69 -6.47
C HIS A 188 24.77 -8.03 -7.61
N SER A 189 24.07 -7.71 -8.71
CA SER A 189 24.61 -6.97 -9.84
C SER A 189 23.60 -5.93 -10.31
N ASN A 190 24.10 -4.75 -10.68
CA ASN A 190 23.25 -3.69 -11.22
C ASN A 190 22.70 -4.01 -12.61
N ASN A 191 23.43 -4.75 -13.43
CA ASN A 191 22.99 -5.08 -14.78
C ASN A 191 22.12 -6.34 -14.87
N SER A 192 21.75 -6.97 -13.74
CA SER A 192 21.03 -8.25 -13.77
C SER A 192 20.10 -8.44 -12.58
N ASN A 193 18.92 -9.00 -12.83
CA ASN A 193 17.98 -9.39 -11.77
C ASN A 193 18.22 -10.82 -11.23
N ALA A 194 19.26 -11.52 -11.71
CA ALA A 194 19.52 -12.92 -11.38
C ALA A 194 19.70 -13.18 -9.88
N HIS A 195 20.19 -12.19 -9.12
CA HIS A 195 20.29 -12.28 -7.67
C HIS A 195 18.92 -12.50 -7.02
N TYR A 196 17.94 -11.66 -7.34
CA TYR A 196 16.60 -11.71 -6.75
C TYR A 196 15.78 -12.90 -7.26
N GLU A 197 15.93 -13.26 -8.55
CA GLU A 197 15.35 -14.49 -9.11
C GLU A 197 15.89 -15.74 -8.40
N ALA A 198 17.18 -15.75 -8.02
CA ALA A 198 17.76 -16.85 -7.25
C ALA A 198 17.21 -16.91 -5.83
N LEU A 199 16.98 -15.76 -5.17
CA LEU A 199 16.33 -15.74 -3.85
C LEU A 199 14.91 -16.33 -3.91
N GLU A 200 14.12 -15.96 -4.91
CA GLU A 200 12.76 -16.46 -5.11
C GLU A 200 12.75 -17.96 -5.47
N SER A 201 13.55 -18.37 -6.45
CA SER A 201 13.56 -19.76 -6.93
C SER A 201 14.10 -20.78 -5.93
N ASN A 202 14.92 -20.33 -4.96
CA ASN A 202 15.42 -21.17 -3.87
C ASN A 202 14.61 -21.04 -2.57
N ASP A 203 13.46 -20.33 -2.59
CA ASP A 203 12.60 -20.08 -1.41
C ASP A 203 13.38 -19.54 -0.19
N ILE A 204 14.31 -18.61 -0.43
CA ILE A 204 15.06 -17.97 0.65
C ILE A 204 14.09 -17.20 1.56
N ASP A 205 14.19 -17.39 2.86
CA ASP A 205 13.31 -16.74 3.84
C ASP A 205 13.58 -15.23 3.91
N LEU A 206 12.69 -14.43 3.30
CA LEU A 206 12.80 -12.96 3.29
C LEU A 206 12.43 -12.33 4.64
N SER A 207 11.82 -13.10 5.56
CA SER A 207 11.54 -12.65 6.93
C SER A 207 12.78 -12.65 7.82
N ASN A 208 13.86 -13.33 7.40
CA ASN A 208 15.10 -13.40 8.15
C ASN A 208 16.00 -12.19 7.82
N ASP A 209 16.32 -11.39 8.84
CA ASP A 209 17.16 -10.20 8.71
C ASP A 209 18.64 -10.51 8.39
N GLN A 210 19.09 -11.73 8.65
CA GLN A 210 20.40 -12.22 8.27
C GLN A 210 20.46 -12.63 6.80
N TYR A 211 19.32 -12.92 6.17
CA TYR A 211 19.26 -13.33 4.76
C TYR A 211 18.94 -12.18 3.83
N LEU A 212 18.00 -11.31 4.19
CA LEU A 212 17.68 -10.11 3.41
C LEU A 212 18.17 -8.88 4.18
N GLU A 213 19.33 -8.36 3.82
CA GLU A 213 19.98 -7.26 4.54
C GLU A 213 19.64 -5.90 3.94
N ARG A 214 19.58 -4.88 4.81
CA ARG A 214 19.41 -3.48 4.42
C ARG A 214 20.76 -2.88 4.01
N ARG A 215 20.81 -2.27 2.83
CA ARG A 215 21.95 -1.52 2.28
C ARG A 215 21.49 -0.15 1.78
N THR A 216 22.43 0.68 1.34
CA THR A 216 22.12 1.96 0.69
C THR A 216 22.28 1.83 -0.83
N GLN A 217 21.47 2.53 -1.61
CA GLN A 217 21.60 2.56 -3.07
C GLN A 217 22.95 3.17 -3.48
N THR A 218 23.44 4.13 -2.68
CA THR A 218 24.77 4.72 -2.85
C THR A 218 25.88 3.66 -2.73
N GLU A 219 25.83 2.77 -1.73
CA GLU A 219 26.78 1.64 -1.61
C GLU A 219 26.68 0.66 -2.77
N MET A 220 25.49 0.52 -3.37
CA MET A 220 25.24 -0.38 -4.49
C MET A 220 25.62 0.22 -5.86
N GLY A 221 26.15 1.43 -5.90
CA GLY A 221 26.75 2.04 -7.10
C GLY A 221 26.00 3.26 -7.65
N MET A 222 24.92 3.70 -7.00
CA MET A 222 24.28 4.97 -7.36
C MET A 222 25.15 6.16 -6.91
N ALA A 223 25.56 7.03 -7.83
CA ALA A 223 26.51 8.11 -7.53
C ALA A 223 25.93 9.26 -6.65
N GLY A 224 24.60 9.32 -6.50
CA GLY A 224 23.91 10.32 -5.69
C GLY A 224 22.43 10.40 -6.05
N GLY A 225 21.69 11.27 -5.37
CA GLY A 225 20.24 11.46 -5.60
C GLY A 225 19.34 10.24 -5.30
N PRO A 226 19.60 9.40 -4.29
CA PRO A 226 18.66 8.33 -3.98
C PRO A 226 17.28 8.88 -3.59
N ALA A 227 16.21 8.23 -4.04
CA ALA A 227 14.83 8.62 -3.78
C ALA A 227 13.94 7.38 -3.56
N GLY A 228 14.35 6.56 -2.59
CA GLY A 228 13.64 5.35 -2.21
C GLY A 228 13.47 4.39 -3.38
N ILE A 229 12.27 3.85 -3.55
CA ILE A 229 12.01 2.88 -4.60
C ILE A 229 12.10 3.45 -6.01
N MET A 230 11.97 4.77 -6.20
CA MET A 230 11.96 5.38 -7.54
C MET A 230 13.32 5.23 -8.22
N THR A 231 14.38 5.05 -7.43
CA THR A 231 15.76 4.96 -7.92
C THR A 231 16.32 3.54 -7.87
N THR A 232 15.48 2.57 -7.54
CA THR A 232 15.81 1.15 -7.70
C THR A 232 16.00 0.81 -9.18
N ARG A 233 16.78 -0.23 -9.45
CA ARG A 233 17.00 -0.76 -10.79
C ARG A 233 15.67 -1.12 -11.46
N ALA A 234 14.79 -1.86 -10.77
CA ALA A 234 13.53 -2.28 -11.35
C ALA A 234 12.63 -1.10 -11.73
N ALA A 235 12.53 -0.07 -10.87
CA ALA A 235 11.81 1.15 -11.22
C ALA A 235 12.47 1.90 -12.39
N GLY A 236 13.80 1.97 -12.42
CA GLY A 236 14.54 2.59 -13.51
C GLY A 236 14.31 1.93 -14.86
N GLN A 237 14.44 0.60 -14.90
CA GLN A 237 14.16 -0.19 -16.08
C GLN A 237 12.71 -0.02 -16.54
N ALA A 238 11.75 -0.06 -15.62
CA ALA A 238 10.34 0.02 -15.99
C ALA A 238 9.88 1.44 -16.39
N PHE A 239 10.40 2.49 -15.76
CA PHE A 239 9.76 3.81 -15.82
C PHE A 239 10.68 4.99 -16.18
N PHE A 240 12.00 4.78 -16.26
CA PHE A 240 12.96 5.79 -16.71
C PHE A 240 13.52 5.54 -18.13
N GLU A 241 13.34 4.35 -18.70
CA GLU A 241 13.91 3.95 -20.00
C GLU A 241 13.49 4.88 -21.16
N ALA A 242 12.27 5.41 -21.13
CA ALA A 242 11.71 6.17 -22.24
C ALA A 242 11.23 7.58 -21.90
N GLY A 243 11.16 8.41 -22.94
CA GLY A 243 10.54 9.73 -22.90
C GLY A 243 11.32 10.71 -22.04
N THR A 244 10.61 11.52 -21.25
CA THR A 244 11.18 12.63 -20.49
C THR A 244 10.82 12.54 -19.00
N ASN A 245 10.85 11.31 -18.47
CA ASN A 245 10.57 10.91 -17.07
C ASN A 245 9.13 11.15 -16.59
N ARG A 246 8.17 11.32 -17.50
CA ARG A 246 6.73 11.41 -17.16
C ARG A 246 6.15 10.06 -16.73
N ALA A 247 6.67 8.95 -17.27
CA ALA A 247 6.24 7.60 -16.90
C ALA A 247 6.53 7.32 -15.41
N MET A 248 7.75 7.61 -14.95
CA MET A 248 8.10 7.49 -13.52
C MET A 248 7.12 8.24 -12.61
N PHE A 249 6.79 9.49 -12.93
CA PHE A 249 5.81 10.24 -12.16
C PHE A 249 4.42 9.59 -12.18
N ARG A 250 3.91 9.25 -13.38
CA ARG A 250 2.61 8.60 -13.56
C ARG A 250 2.48 7.33 -12.72
N PHE A 251 3.43 6.41 -12.85
CA PHE A 251 3.41 5.14 -12.12
C PHE A 251 3.61 5.36 -10.62
N THR A 252 4.39 6.35 -10.20
CA THR A 252 4.46 6.75 -8.78
C THR A 252 3.10 7.23 -8.27
N SER A 253 2.37 8.08 -9.01
CA SER A 253 1.01 8.50 -8.64
C SER A 253 0.03 7.33 -8.60
N MET A 254 0.05 6.44 -9.60
CA MET A 254 -0.81 5.25 -9.62
C MET A 254 -0.51 4.32 -8.45
N ASN A 255 0.77 4.08 -8.15
CA ASN A 255 1.18 3.12 -7.14
C ASN A 255 1.09 3.68 -5.72
N TYR A 256 1.24 4.99 -5.51
CA TYR A 256 1.31 5.56 -4.17
C TYR A 256 0.14 6.46 -3.81
N LEU A 257 -0.60 6.99 -4.79
CA LEU A 257 -1.81 7.79 -4.56
C LEU A 257 -3.07 7.07 -5.05
N CYS A 258 -2.94 5.95 -5.75
CA CYS A 258 -4.06 5.23 -6.36
C CYS A 258 -4.87 6.14 -7.29
N ARG A 259 -4.18 7.03 -8.01
CA ARG A 259 -4.73 7.95 -9.01
C ARG A 259 -3.87 7.91 -10.26
N ASP A 260 -4.48 7.67 -11.40
CA ASP A 260 -3.80 7.87 -12.68
C ASP A 260 -3.88 9.35 -13.08
N LEU A 261 -3.08 9.77 -14.05
CA LEU A 261 -3.08 11.15 -14.55
C LEU A 261 -4.43 11.58 -15.12
N GLU A 262 -5.26 10.63 -15.56
CA GLU A 262 -6.64 10.88 -16.01
C GLU A 262 -7.53 11.36 -14.86
N ASP A 263 -7.35 10.80 -13.66
CA ASP A 263 -8.08 11.21 -12.45
C ASP A 263 -7.58 12.56 -11.92
N LEU A 264 -6.32 12.89 -12.20
CA LEU A 264 -5.64 14.11 -11.75
C LEU A 264 -5.73 15.27 -12.75
N LYS A 265 -6.47 15.11 -13.86
CA LYS A 265 -6.62 16.14 -14.89
C LYS A 265 -7.21 17.43 -14.32
N ASP A 266 -6.46 18.52 -14.46
CA ASP A 266 -6.90 19.85 -14.04
C ASP A 266 -6.45 20.92 -15.05
N VAL A 267 -7.40 21.31 -15.90
CA VAL A 267 -7.18 22.33 -16.95
C VAL A 267 -7.11 23.76 -16.39
N ALA A 268 -7.39 23.96 -15.09
CA ALA A 268 -7.37 25.26 -14.45
C ALA A 268 -6.02 25.59 -13.79
N ARG A 269 -5.02 24.70 -13.87
CA ARG A 269 -3.68 24.95 -13.32
C ARG A 269 -2.80 25.76 -14.27
N ASN A 270 -1.78 26.41 -13.71
CA ASN A 270 -0.83 27.21 -14.47
C ASN A 270 0.00 26.32 -15.42
N PRO A 271 0.00 26.57 -16.75
CA PRO A 271 0.76 25.78 -17.71
C PRO A 271 2.22 26.26 -17.90
N ASP A 272 2.76 27.10 -17.02
CA ASP A 272 4.08 27.75 -17.16
C ASP A 272 5.27 26.76 -17.23
N ARG A 273 5.11 25.53 -16.71
CA ARG A 273 6.14 24.48 -16.74
C ARG A 273 5.92 23.42 -17.81
N ILE A 274 4.89 23.55 -18.65
CA ILE A 274 4.69 22.56 -19.72
C ILE A 274 5.82 22.68 -20.74
N ARG A 275 6.55 21.58 -20.92
CA ARG A 275 7.81 21.56 -21.67
C ARG A 275 7.62 21.77 -23.18
N GLN A 276 8.73 22.09 -23.84
CA GLN A 276 8.82 22.33 -25.29
C GLN A 276 8.45 21.10 -26.14
N ASP A 277 8.54 19.89 -25.56
CA ASP A 277 8.35 18.61 -26.26
C ASP A 277 6.88 18.27 -26.54
N VAL A 278 5.93 19.01 -25.97
CA VAL A 278 4.49 18.77 -26.13
C VAL A 278 3.91 19.75 -27.16
N SER A 279 3.32 19.21 -28.23
CA SER A 279 2.63 20.04 -29.23
C SER A 279 1.47 20.82 -28.62
N ARG A 280 1.34 22.09 -29.00
CA ARG A 280 0.20 22.96 -28.64
C ARG A 280 -0.91 22.94 -29.67
N SER A 281 -0.73 22.20 -30.77
CA SER A 281 -1.72 22.00 -31.83
C SER A 281 -1.66 20.54 -32.31
N PRO A 282 -1.92 19.55 -31.44
CA PRO A 282 -1.89 18.14 -31.84
C PRO A 282 -2.89 17.91 -32.97
N GLY A 283 -2.44 17.29 -34.06
CA GLY A 283 -3.28 17.13 -35.27
C GLY A 283 -3.65 18.44 -35.98
N GLY A 284 -3.00 19.56 -35.65
CA GLY A 284 -3.31 20.89 -36.17
C GLY A 284 -4.40 21.64 -35.40
N ASP A 285 -4.95 21.06 -34.32
CA ASP A 285 -6.03 21.66 -33.53
C ASP A 285 -5.57 21.97 -32.10
N SER A 286 -5.43 23.27 -31.79
CA SER A 286 -5.03 23.72 -30.46
C SER A 286 -6.09 23.51 -29.38
N SER A 287 -7.36 23.32 -29.77
CA SER A 287 -8.44 23.07 -28.81
C SER A 287 -8.26 21.75 -28.06
N ILE A 288 -7.65 20.75 -28.70
CA ILE A 288 -7.32 19.46 -28.07
C ILE A 288 -6.31 19.68 -26.95
N PHE A 289 -5.27 20.49 -27.19
CA PHE A 289 -4.30 20.81 -26.15
C PHE A 289 -4.98 21.55 -24.99
N LEU A 290 -5.73 22.61 -25.28
CA LEU A 290 -6.37 23.49 -24.29
C LEU A 290 -7.47 22.82 -23.46
N ASN A 291 -8.14 21.80 -23.99
CA ASN A 291 -9.26 21.16 -23.32
C ASN A 291 -8.95 19.76 -22.77
N SER A 292 -7.80 19.17 -23.12
CA SER A 292 -7.49 17.79 -22.74
C SER A 292 -6.05 17.61 -22.29
N CYS A 293 -5.06 17.94 -23.12
CA CYS A 293 -3.65 17.66 -22.80
C CYS A 293 -3.14 18.54 -21.65
N ILE A 294 -3.53 19.82 -21.63
CA ILE A 294 -3.12 20.77 -20.57
C ILE A 294 -3.50 20.27 -19.18
N GLY A 295 -4.59 19.51 -19.05
CA GLY A 295 -5.08 19.01 -17.76
C GLY A 295 -4.11 18.08 -17.05
N CYS A 296 -3.45 17.18 -17.76
CA CYS A 296 -2.38 16.36 -17.16
C CYS A 296 -1.10 17.17 -17.00
N HIS A 297 -0.72 17.90 -18.05
CA HIS A 297 0.60 18.52 -18.12
C HIS A 297 0.80 19.69 -17.16
N ALA A 298 -0.22 20.50 -16.92
CA ALA A 298 -0.11 21.67 -16.03
C ALA A 298 0.17 21.29 -14.58
N GLY A 299 -0.14 20.05 -14.16
CA GLY A 299 0.22 19.54 -12.84
C GLY A 299 1.46 18.64 -12.83
N MET A 300 1.52 17.67 -13.76
CA MET A 300 2.61 16.70 -13.82
C MET A 300 3.95 17.32 -14.24
N ASP A 301 4.00 18.15 -15.28
CA ASP A 301 5.28 18.67 -15.80
C ASP A 301 6.06 19.46 -14.74
N PRO A 302 5.44 20.37 -13.96
CA PRO A 302 6.08 21.00 -12.80
C PRO A 302 6.72 20.02 -11.80
N LEU A 303 6.08 18.89 -11.52
CA LEU A 303 6.56 17.87 -10.58
C LEU A 303 7.68 17.02 -11.18
N THR A 304 7.56 16.64 -12.46
CA THR A 304 8.58 15.83 -13.17
C THR A 304 9.93 16.53 -13.34
N GLY A 305 10.01 17.84 -13.04
CA GLY A 305 11.27 18.54 -12.86
C GLY A 305 12.18 17.85 -11.84
N ALA A 306 11.62 17.22 -10.80
CA ALA A 306 12.35 16.48 -9.78
C ALA A 306 13.27 15.37 -10.33
N PHE A 307 12.95 14.84 -11.52
CA PHE A 307 13.70 13.79 -12.19
C PHE A 307 14.70 14.30 -13.24
N ALA A 308 14.94 15.62 -13.33
CA ALA A 308 15.74 16.22 -14.42
C ALA A 308 17.17 15.68 -14.54
N TYR A 309 17.74 15.16 -13.45
CA TYR A 309 19.11 14.63 -13.40
C TYR A 309 19.18 13.09 -13.50
N TYR A 310 18.06 12.41 -13.72
CA TYR A 310 17.96 10.94 -13.67
C TYR A 310 17.80 10.33 -15.06
N GLU A 311 18.67 9.38 -15.40
CA GLU A 311 18.64 8.62 -16.65
C GLU A 311 18.72 7.13 -16.37
N TRP A 312 17.99 6.32 -17.14
CA TRP A 312 18.22 4.88 -17.12
C TRP A 312 19.36 4.55 -18.07
N ASN A 313 20.42 3.94 -17.56
CA ASN A 313 21.50 3.46 -18.40
C ASN A 313 21.36 1.94 -18.58
N GLU A 314 20.89 1.53 -19.75
CA GLU A 314 20.74 0.12 -20.13
C GLU A 314 22.05 -0.68 -20.07
N THR A 315 23.20 -0.03 -20.30
CA THR A 315 24.51 -0.69 -20.29
C THR A 315 24.94 -1.06 -18.86
N THR A 316 24.73 -0.15 -17.91
CA THR A 316 25.10 -0.37 -16.51
C THR A 316 23.97 -1.03 -15.71
N GLY A 317 22.72 -0.94 -16.19
CA GLY A 317 21.52 -1.38 -15.50
C GLY A 317 21.21 -0.53 -14.27
N LEU A 318 21.52 0.77 -14.31
CA LEU A 318 21.37 1.68 -13.18
C LEU A 318 20.49 2.86 -13.55
N VAL A 319 19.85 3.44 -12.54
CA VAL A 319 19.46 4.84 -12.61
C VAL A 319 20.70 5.69 -12.35
N GLU A 320 21.21 6.32 -13.39
CA GLU A 320 22.31 7.28 -13.31
C GLU A 320 21.79 8.64 -12.85
N TYR A 321 22.54 9.26 -11.93
CA TYR A 321 22.24 10.58 -11.41
C TYR A 321 23.40 11.53 -11.69
N THR A 322 23.14 12.59 -12.46
CA THR A 322 24.15 13.61 -12.80
C THR A 322 23.80 14.94 -12.16
N SER A 323 24.24 15.13 -10.90
CA SER A 323 23.96 16.36 -10.15
C SER A 323 24.33 17.62 -10.95
N GLY A 324 23.40 18.57 -11.01
CA GLY A 324 23.56 19.84 -11.73
C GLY A 324 23.49 19.75 -13.26
N ASN A 325 23.31 18.56 -13.83
CA ASN A 325 23.27 18.35 -15.27
C ASN A 325 21.93 17.74 -15.69
N VAL A 326 21.10 18.54 -16.35
CA VAL A 326 19.82 18.08 -16.91
C VAL A 326 20.08 17.04 -18.01
N GLN A 327 19.40 15.91 -17.92
CA GLN A 327 19.53 14.82 -18.88
C GLN A 327 19.04 15.26 -20.27
N ALA A 328 19.76 14.82 -21.31
CA ALA A 328 19.50 15.23 -22.69
C ALA A 328 18.04 14.97 -23.13
N LYS A 329 17.40 13.93 -22.59
CA LYS A 329 16.01 13.59 -22.86
C LYS A 329 15.02 14.71 -22.54
N TYR A 330 15.33 15.61 -21.59
CA TYR A 330 14.46 16.77 -21.30
C TYR A 330 14.45 17.84 -22.39
N HIS A 331 15.32 17.72 -23.40
CA HIS A 331 15.45 18.66 -24.51
C HIS A 331 15.14 18.04 -25.88
N ILE A 332 14.62 16.81 -25.91
CA ILE A 332 14.13 16.22 -27.16
C ILE A 332 12.90 16.97 -27.65
N ASN A 333 12.71 17.02 -28.97
CA ASN A 333 11.55 17.66 -29.58
C ASN A 333 11.36 19.13 -29.17
N SER A 334 12.44 19.86 -28.85
CA SER A 334 12.38 21.25 -28.41
C SER A 334 11.71 22.21 -29.42
N THR A 335 11.58 21.78 -30.68
CA THR A 335 10.92 22.52 -31.76
C THR A 335 9.42 22.28 -31.83
N ASN A 336 8.84 21.34 -31.05
CA ASN A 336 7.38 21.12 -31.03
C ASN A 336 6.63 22.35 -30.52
N PHE A 337 7.18 23.03 -29.51
CA PHE A 337 6.75 24.35 -29.07
C PHE A 337 7.93 25.10 -28.45
N GLU A 338 8.65 25.88 -29.27
CA GLU A 338 9.89 26.57 -28.86
C GLU A 338 9.72 27.49 -27.66
N ASN A 339 8.54 28.09 -27.50
CA ASN A 339 8.17 28.95 -26.36
C ASN A 339 7.76 28.16 -25.11
N GLY A 340 7.81 26.83 -25.14
CA GLY A 340 7.54 25.98 -23.99
C GLY A 340 8.63 26.06 -22.93
N PHE A 341 8.35 25.50 -21.76
CA PHE A 341 9.31 25.52 -20.66
C PHE A 341 10.56 24.69 -21.00
N ARG A 342 11.73 25.30 -20.81
CA ARG A 342 13.03 24.60 -20.89
C ARG A 342 13.46 24.20 -19.49
N THR A 343 13.55 22.91 -19.21
CA THR A 343 14.07 22.40 -17.93
C THR A 343 15.54 22.76 -17.77
N ILE A 344 15.90 23.42 -16.68
CA ILE A 344 17.27 23.91 -16.43
C ILE A 344 17.91 23.33 -15.17
N ASN A 345 17.11 22.71 -14.31
CA ASN A 345 17.52 22.09 -13.06
C ASN A 345 16.44 21.09 -12.62
N ASP A 346 16.65 20.48 -11.45
CA ASP A 346 15.75 19.51 -10.81
C ASP A 346 14.73 20.15 -9.85
N ALA A 347 14.51 21.46 -9.95
CA ALA A 347 13.49 22.14 -9.16
C ALA A 347 12.10 21.72 -9.64
N TRP A 348 11.20 21.45 -8.69
CA TRP A 348 9.82 21.09 -8.95
C TRP A 348 8.86 22.06 -8.25
N ARG A 349 7.62 22.14 -8.76
CA ARG A 349 6.52 22.90 -8.15
C ARG A 349 5.26 22.05 -8.12
N ASN A 350 4.44 22.19 -7.09
CA ASN A 350 3.15 21.53 -6.99
C ASN A 350 2.01 22.56 -7.04
N TYR A 351 1.27 22.57 -8.15
CA TYR A 351 0.09 23.42 -8.31
C TYR A 351 -1.22 22.74 -7.86
N TRP A 352 -1.16 21.48 -7.41
CA TRP A 352 -2.33 20.71 -7.00
C TRP A 352 -2.73 20.91 -5.53
N ARG A 353 -2.01 21.74 -4.77
CA ARG A 353 -2.41 22.12 -3.40
C ARG A 353 -3.69 22.95 -3.32
N ILE A 354 -4.09 23.55 -4.44
CA ILE A 354 -5.38 24.22 -4.62
C ILE A 354 -6.18 23.55 -5.75
N GLY A 355 -7.47 23.87 -5.85
CA GLY A 355 -8.35 23.38 -6.92
C GLY A 355 -8.86 21.95 -6.68
N PRO A 356 -9.34 21.26 -7.74
CA PRO A 356 -9.89 19.91 -7.63
C PRO A 356 -8.96 18.90 -6.94
N ASN A 357 -7.65 19.02 -7.14
CA ASN A 357 -6.67 18.11 -6.56
C ASN A 357 -6.20 18.49 -5.14
N ALA A 358 -6.73 19.58 -4.55
CA ALA A 358 -6.49 19.90 -3.15
C ALA A 358 -7.05 18.80 -2.21
N GLY A 359 -8.12 18.11 -2.65
CA GLY A 359 -8.73 16.98 -1.97
C GLY A 359 -7.85 15.74 -1.85
N LEU A 360 -6.63 15.74 -2.41
CA LEU A 360 -5.62 14.73 -2.10
C LEU A 360 -5.10 14.85 -0.64
N GLY A 361 -5.40 15.96 0.04
CA GLY A 361 -5.07 16.17 1.46
C GLY A 361 -3.58 16.39 1.67
N TRP A 362 -3.01 17.40 1.01
CA TRP A 362 -1.57 17.69 1.06
C TRP A 362 -1.10 18.04 2.48
N GLY A 363 -0.01 17.40 2.91
CA GLY A 363 0.60 17.68 4.21
C GLY A 363 1.13 19.11 4.35
N SER A 364 1.21 19.60 5.58
CA SER A 364 1.85 20.87 5.90
C SER A 364 3.35 20.84 5.63
N GLU A 365 3.98 22.01 5.50
CA GLU A 365 5.44 22.11 5.33
C GLU A 365 6.22 21.34 6.41
N ALA A 366 5.77 21.41 7.66
CA ALA A 366 6.39 20.71 8.78
C ALA A 366 6.28 19.19 8.65
N GLU A 367 5.13 18.69 8.17
CA GLU A 367 4.92 17.24 7.95
C GLU A 367 5.81 16.71 6.83
N VAL A 368 5.89 17.43 5.70
CA VAL A 368 6.75 17.05 4.57
C VAL A 368 8.23 17.04 4.98
N ASN A 369 8.68 18.07 5.70
CA ASN A 369 10.06 18.17 6.17
C ASN A 369 10.38 17.15 7.29
N ALA A 370 9.39 16.72 8.09
CA ALA A 370 9.57 15.63 9.05
C ALA A 370 9.84 14.28 8.35
N ILE A 371 9.16 14.00 7.23
CA ILE A 371 9.43 12.81 6.41
C ILE A 371 10.88 12.86 5.90
N LEU A 372 11.30 13.99 5.32
CA LEU A 372 12.68 14.18 4.83
C LEU A 372 13.73 13.99 5.92
N ALA A 373 13.50 14.55 7.11
CA ALA A 373 14.39 14.38 8.25
C ALA A 373 14.48 12.91 8.70
N SER A 374 13.34 12.19 8.74
CA SER A 374 13.31 10.77 9.12
C SER A 374 14.00 9.86 8.08
N ALA A 375 14.01 10.28 6.81
CA ALA A 375 14.75 9.67 5.72
C ALA A 375 16.24 10.06 5.68
N GLN A 376 16.72 10.89 6.62
CA GLN A 376 18.09 11.43 6.67
C GLN A 376 18.45 12.27 5.42
N SER A 377 17.44 12.87 4.77
CA SER A 377 17.65 13.79 3.65
C SER A 377 18.00 15.19 4.14
N THR A 378 18.89 15.87 3.43
CA THR A 378 19.23 17.29 3.66
C THR A 378 18.39 18.25 2.82
N GLN A 379 17.49 17.72 1.98
CA GLN A 379 16.58 18.54 1.17
C GLN A 379 15.45 19.10 2.04
N THR A 380 14.82 20.16 1.57
CA THR A 380 13.66 20.78 2.22
C THR A 380 12.58 21.09 1.19
N VAL A 381 11.32 21.05 1.62
CA VAL A 381 10.18 21.58 0.87
C VAL A 381 9.72 22.87 1.51
N ILE A 382 9.35 23.83 0.66
CA ILE A 382 8.76 25.11 1.08
C ILE A 382 7.34 25.16 0.55
N VAL A 383 6.39 25.60 1.39
CA VAL A 383 5.00 25.84 1.04
C VAL A 383 4.71 27.33 1.14
N THR A 384 4.25 27.93 0.04
CA THR A 384 3.81 29.32 0.00
C THR A 384 2.31 29.39 -0.17
N THR A 385 1.65 30.16 0.71
CA THR A 385 0.21 30.37 0.71
C THR A 385 -0.07 31.86 0.51
N GLU A 386 -0.96 32.18 -0.43
CA GLU A 386 -1.49 33.53 -0.63
C GLU A 386 -2.96 33.53 -0.21
N THR A 387 -3.35 34.54 0.56
CA THR A 387 -4.72 34.72 1.02
C THR A 387 -5.36 36.00 0.46
N ASP A 388 -6.68 36.00 0.30
CA ASP A 388 -7.41 37.23 0.04
C ASP A 388 -7.48 38.14 1.29
N GLY A 389 -8.12 39.31 1.15
CA GLY A 389 -8.33 40.25 2.26
C GLY A 389 -9.21 39.72 3.40
N ASN A 390 -9.81 38.53 3.25
CA ASN A 390 -10.63 37.85 4.25
C ASN A 390 -9.93 36.60 4.83
N SER A 391 -8.62 36.43 4.58
CA SER A 391 -7.83 35.27 5.01
C SER A 391 -8.24 33.93 4.36
N ASN A 392 -8.99 33.94 3.27
CA ASN A 392 -9.22 32.72 2.49
C ASN A 392 -7.99 32.42 1.65
N VAL A 393 -7.54 31.16 1.64
CA VAL A 393 -6.47 30.71 0.75
C VAL A 393 -6.94 30.79 -0.69
N ILE A 394 -6.26 31.61 -1.50
CA ILE A 394 -6.53 31.76 -2.93
C ILE A 394 -5.46 31.12 -3.81
N ASN A 395 -4.26 30.92 -3.24
CA ASN A 395 -3.17 30.23 -3.90
C ASN A 395 -2.36 29.47 -2.86
N GLU A 396 -1.96 28.25 -3.18
CA GLU A 396 -1.02 27.49 -2.37
C GLU A 396 -0.17 26.64 -3.31
N VAL A 397 1.15 26.77 -3.17
CA VAL A 397 2.13 26.09 -4.02
C VAL A 397 3.25 25.61 -3.13
N SER A 398 3.66 24.35 -3.29
CA SER A 398 4.91 23.86 -2.73
C SER A 398 5.99 23.75 -3.80
N PHE A 399 7.24 23.83 -3.38
CA PHE A 399 8.38 23.61 -4.25
C PHE A 399 9.55 23.02 -3.48
N GLY A 400 10.38 22.29 -4.22
CA GLY A 400 11.57 21.62 -3.73
C GLY A 400 12.53 21.33 -4.88
N SER A 401 13.51 20.46 -4.65
CA SER A 401 14.45 20.05 -5.69
C SER A 401 14.81 18.58 -5.53
N GLY A 402 14.80 17.84 -6.64
CA GLY A 402 15.12 16.42 -6.67
C GLY A 402 13.96 15.50 -6.27
N ALA A 403 14.09 14.23 -6.68
CA ALA A 403 13.05 13.20 -6.53
C ALA A 403 12.70 12.90 -5.07
N ALA A 404 13.66 12.91 -4.14
CA ALA A 404 13.40 12.59 -2.74
C ALA A 404 12.47 13.61 -2.05
N SER A 405 12.68 14.92 -2.25
CA SER A 405 11.77 15.96 -1.72
C SER A 405 10.39 15.92 -2.38
N MET A 406 10.31 15.62 -3.67
CA MET A 406 9.02 15.38 -4.34
C MET A 406 8.33 14.13 -3.78
N GLY A 407 9.07 13.06 -3.52
CA GLY A 407 8.57 11.83 -2.90
C GLY A 407 7.98 12.09 -1.51
N ALA A 408 8.64 12.91 -0.69
CA ALA A 408 8.14 13.32 0.62
C ALA A 408 6.85 14.16 0.51
N GLU A 409 6.76 15.07 -0.47
CA GLU A 409 5.54 15.83 -0.77
C GLU A 409 4.36 14.91 -1.10
N LEU A 410 4.57 13.88 -1.92
CA LEU A 410 3.53 12.89 -2.25
C LEU A 410 3.18 12.02 -1.04
N ALA A 411 4.18 11.55 -0.29
CA ALA A 411 3.99 10.68 0.87
C ALA A 411 3.27 11.35 2.05
N ALA A 412 3.30 12.69 2.12
CA ALA A 412 2.60 13.46 3.13
C ALA A 412 1.10 13.64 2.86
N THR A 413 0.58 13.14 1.73
CA THR A 413 -0.84 13.30 1.34
C THR A 413 -1.76 12.30 2.06
N GLU A 414 -3.01 12.69 2.30
CA GLU A 414 -4.07 11.77 2.72
C GLU A 414 -4.32 10.67 1.67
N ALA A 415 -4.26 11.04 0.38
CA ALA A 415 -4.37 10.10 -0.73
C ALA A 415 -3.27 9.01 -0.67
N PHE A 416 -2.07 9.33 -0.21
CA PHE A 416 -1.01 8.35 -0.01
C PHE A 416 -1.41 7.30 1.03
N ALA A 417 -1.82 7.77 2.21
CA ALA A 417 -2.24 6.89 3.30
C ALA A 417 -3.45 6.04 2.89
N GLN A 418 -4.48 6.66 2.33
CA GLN A 418 -5.67 5.97 1.85
C GLN A 418 -5.33 4.89 0.81
N CYS A 419 -4.46 5.20 -0.16
CA CYS A 419 -4.04 4.23 -1.15
C CYS A 419 -3.37 3.00 -0.52
N GLN A 420 -2.49 3.20 0.48
CA GLN A 420 -1.84 2.07 1.16
C GLN A 420 -2.85 1.25 1.96
N VAL A 421 -3.75 1.91 2.70
CA VAL A 421 -4.81 1.25 3.47
C VAL A 421 -5.72 0.43 2.56
N GLU A 422 -6.19 0.98 1.45
CA GLU A 422 -7.05 0.28 0.50
C GLU A 422 -6.34 -0.91 -0.15
N LYS A 423 -5.05 -0.78 -0.46
CA LYS A 423 -4.25 -1.88 -1.02
C LYS A 423 -4.07 -3.01 -0.02
N VAL A 424 -3.79 -2.71 1.25
CA VAL A 424 -3.73 -3.73 2.31
C VAL A 424 -5.10 -4.35 2.52
N TYR A 425 -6.16 -3.53 2.52
CA TYR A 425 -7.53 -3.99 2.63
C TYR A 425 -7.89 -5.00 1.55
N LYS A 426 -7.64 -4.69 0.28
CA LYS A 426 -7.93 -5.60 -0.83
C LYS A 426 -7.12 -6.90 -0.71
N GLN A 427 -5.85 -6.81 -0.32
CA GLN A 427 -5.00 -7.98 -0.15
C GLN A 427 -5.47 -8.92 0.96
N VAL A 428 -5.84 -8.36 2.12
CA VAL A 428 -6.18 -9.14 3.31
C VAL A 428 -7.65 -9.54 3.30
N CYS A 429 -8.56 -8.64 2.93
CA CYS A 429 -10.00 -8.87 2.98
C CYS A 429 -10.54 -9.52 1.70
N LEU A 430 -9.76 -9.53 0.60
CA LEU A 430 -10.11 -10.08 -0.71
C LEU A 430 -11.33 -9.39 -1.37
N GLN A 431 -11.54 -8.11 -1.05
CA GLN A 431 -12.63 -7.28 -1.57
C GLN A 431 -12.28 -5.80 -1.42
N ASP A 432 -13.02 -4.92 -2.10
CA ASP A 432 -12.96 -3.48 -1.85
C ASP A 432 -13.51 -3.14 -0.45
N PRO A 433 -13.09 -2.01 0.14
CA PRO A 433 -13.64 -1.56 1.41
C PRO A 433 -15.17 -1.45 1.43
N ILE A 434 -15.76 -1.92 2.53
CA ILE A 434 -17.21 -1.89 2.78
C ILE A 434 -17.56 -0.78 3.79
N ALA A 435 -18.78 -0.26 3.70
CA ALA A 435 -19.20 0.94 4.44
C ALA A 435 -19.10 0.86 5.98
N ASN A 436 -19.09 -0.34 6.56
CA ASN A 436 -18.94 -0.52 8.01
C ASN A 436 -17.49 -0.64 8.49
N HIS A 437 -16.50 -0.60 7.58
CA HIS A 437 -15.08 -0.53 7.93
C HIS A 437 -14.60 0.90 7.65
N ASP A 438 -14.28 1.63 8.71
CA ASP A 438 -13.89 3.04 8.64
C ASP A 438 -12.45 3.20 8.09
N ILE A 439 -12.33 3.23 6.77
CA ILE A 439 -11.06 3.42 6.06
C ILE A 439 -10.49 4.82 6.29
N GLU A 440 -11.34 5.82 6.47
CA GLU A 440 -10.89 7.20 6.72
C GLU A 440 -10.17 7.28 8.06
N SER A 441 -10.78 6.77 9.14
CA SER A 441 -10.13 6.69 10.45
C SER A 441 -8.85 5.87 10.41
N LEU A 442 -8.85 4.70 9.73
CA LEU A 442 -7.64 3.87 9.60
C LEU A 442 -6.53 4.59 8.82
N SER A 443 -6.87 5.35 7.78
CA SER A 443 -5.92 6.17 7.01
C SER A 443 -5.32 7.28 7.88
N LEU A 444 -6.14 7.99 8.65
CA LEU A 444 -5.68 9.01 9.59
C LEU A 444 -4.79 8.42 10.69
N ARG A 445 -5.13 7.24 11.23
CA ARG A 445 -4.29 6.51 12.19
C ARG A 445 -2.96 6.12 11.57
N PHE A 446 -2.97 5.65 10.32
CA PHE A 446 -1.77 5.27 9.59
C PHE A 446 -0.80 6.45 9.47
N MET A 447 -1.29 7.66 9.20
CA MET A 447 -0.45 8.86 9.06
C MET A 447 -0.23 9.68 10.35
N ASN A 448 -0.52 9.13 11.53
CA ASN A 448 -0.40 9.84 12.82
C ASN A 448 -1.30 11.07 13.00
N LYS A 449 -2.44 11.14 12.30
CA LYS A 449 -3.37 12.28 12.38
C LYS A 449 -4.62 11.98 13.20
N HIS A 450 -4.80 10.76 13.68
CA HIS A 450 -5.96 10.44 14.51
C HIS A 450 -5.76 10.88 15.96
N THR A 451 -6.79 11.47 16.57
CA THR A 451 -6.68 12.15 17.88
C THR A 451 -7.19 11.32 19.06
N THR A 452 -7.98 10.27 18.80
CA THR A 452 -8.67 9.49 19.85
C THR A 452 -8.35 8.00 19.86
N GLN A 453 -7.65 7.49 18.84
CA GLN A 453 -7.24 6.09 18.72
C GLN A 453 -5.75 6.02 18.47
N THR A 454 -5.14 4.88 18.78
CA THR A 454 -3.71 4.63 18.60
C THR A 454 -3.31 4.79 17.15
N ASN A 455 -2.33 5.65 16.91
CA ASN A 455 -1.75 5.87 15.60
C ASN A 455 -0.71 4.78 15.26
N LEU A 456 -0.51 4.51 13.96
CA LEU A 456 0.35 3.44 13.47
C LEU A 456 1.72 3.94 12.98
N GLY A 457 1.94 5.24 12.81
CA GLY A 457 3.28 5.76 12.48
C GLY A 457 3.81 5.38 11.11
N TYR A 458 2.93 5.24 10.11
CA TYR A 458 3.24 4.66 8.80
C TYR A 458 3.81 3.23 8.88
N ASN A 459 3.55 2.49 9.97
CA ASN A 459 3.96 1.09 10.12
C ASN A 459 3.03 0.20 9.30
N MET A 460 3.54 -0.33 8.19
CA MET A 460 2.77 -1.22 7.32
C MET A 460 2.45 -2.55 7.97
N LYS A 461 3.34 -3.12 8.79
CA LYS A 461 3.11 -4.41 9.46
C LYS A 461 1.94 -4.29 10.44
N ASP A 462 1.88 -3.18 11.18
CA ASP A 462 0.73 -2.85 12.03
C ASP A 462 -0.55 -2.65 11.20
N LEU A 463 -0.46 -1.97 10.06
CA LEU A 463 -1.61 -1.80 9.16
C LEU A 463 -2.14 -3.14 8.64
N PHE A 464 -1.28 -4.08 8.25
CA PHE A 464 -1.68 -5.45 7.89
C PHE A 464 -2.39 -6.16 9.05
N ALA A 465 -1.90 -5.97 10.29
CA ALA A 465 -2.52 -6.57 11.47
C ALA A 465 -3.92 -5.97 11.77
N GLU A 466 -4.06 -4.65 11.71
CA GLU A 466 -5.32 -3.93 11.89
C GLU A 466 -6.37 -4.36 10.85
N VAL A 467 -5.98 -4.42 9.58
CA VAL A 467 -6.89 -4.86 8.50
C VAL A 467 -7.27 -6.33 8.66
N ALA A 468 -6.34 -7.20 9.05
CA ALA A 468 -6.66 -8.60 9.31
C ALA A 468 -7.64 -8.77 10.47
N ALA A 469 -7.47 -7.96 11.52
CA ALA A 469 -8.41 -7.90 12.64
C ALA A 469 -9.80 -7.42 12.19
N LEU A 470 -9.89 -6.40 11.34
CA LEU A 470 -11.17 -5.93 10.77
C LEU A 470 -11.89 -7.01 9.96
N CYS A 471 -11.13 -7.79 9.20
CA CYS A 471 -11.73 -8.73 8.26
C CYS A 471 -11.99 -10.11 8.86
N ARG A 472 -11.53 -10.41 10.07
CA ARG A 472 -11.62 -11.74 10.74
C ARG A 472 -13.01 -12.38 10.76
N GLY A 473 -14.08 -11.60 10.61
CA GLY A 473 -15.47 -12.06 10.67
C GLY A 473 -15.91 -12.39 12.09
N ASN A 474 -17.22 -12.42 12.33
CA ASN A 474 -17.77 -12.73 13.65
C ASN A 474 -17.57 -14.20 14.04
#